data_AF-A0A947A9T9-F1
#
_entry.id   AF-A0A947A9T9-F1
#
_cell.length_a   1.000
_cell.length_b   1.000
_cell.length_c   1.000
_cell.angle_alpha   90.00
_cell.angle_beta   90.00
_cell.angle_gamma   90.00
#
_symmetry.space_group_name_H-M   'P 1'
#
loop_
_entity.id
_entity.type
_entity.pdbx_description
1 polymer ?
#
loop_
_entity_poly.entity_id
_entity_poly.type
_entity_poly.pdbx_seq_one_letter_code
_entity_poly.pdbx_strand_id
1 'polypeptide(L)'
;MVDQSKKIGWKVGAALVVANMIGTGVFTSLGFQLQDVQNSWSILGLWLLGGVLALIGAFCYAEMGSVFRKSGGEYIFLSKVYHPVLGYLAGWISLTVGFAAPVA
;
A
#
# COMPACT_ATOMS: atom_id res chain seq x y z
N MET A 1 -30.56 2.92 -16.22
CA MET A 1 -29.50 2.19 -16.97
C MET A 1 -28.18 2.72 -16.44
N VAL A 2 -27.48 1.96 -15.60
CA VAL A 2 -26.25 2.41 -14.92
C VAL A 2 -25.11 2.41 -15.93
N ASP A 3 -24.53 3.57 -16.17
CA ASP A 3 -23.41 3.81 -17.10
C ASP A 3 -22.17 2.99 -16.68
N GLN A 4 -21.73 2.08 -17.56
CA GLN A 4 -20.69 1.06 -17.29
C GLN A 4 -19.34 1.35 -17.97
N SER A 5 -19.01 2.60 -18.33
CA SER A 5 -17.77 2.83 -19.08
C SER A 5 -17.11 4.19 -18.87
N LYS A 6 -16.58 4.41 -17.66
CA LYS A 6 -15.28 5.07 -17.54
C LYS A 6 -14.31 4.11 -16.86
N LYS A 7 -13.69 3.24 -17.67
CA LYS A 7 -12.48 2.53 -17.27
C LYS A 7 -11.48 3.60 -16.83
N ILE A 8 -11.15 3.62 -15.54
CA ILE A 8 -10.15 4.54 -14.99
C ILE A 8 -8.89 4.39 -15.83
N GLY A 9 -8.48 5.46 -16.52
CA GLY A 9 -7.28 5.42 -17.35
C GLY A 9 -6.06 5.17 -16.47
N TRP A 10 -5.03 4.52 -16.99
CA TRP A 10 -3.81 4.18 -16.22
C TRP A 10 -3.20 5.42 -15.54
N LYS A 11 -3.30 6.60 -16.18
CA LYS A 11 -2.85 7.88 -15.63
C LYS A 11 -3.59 8.25 -14.34
N VAL A 12 -4.92 8.08 -14.34
CA VAL A 12 -5.77 8.38 -13.17
C VAL A 12 -5.51 7.35 -12.07
N GLY A 13 -5.35 6.07 -12.43
CA GLY A 13 -4.98 5.03 -11.47
C GLY A 13 -3.62 5.29 -10.81
N ALA A 14 -2.60 5.65 -11.60
CA ALA A 14 -1.28 6.00 -11.08
C ALA A 14 -1.33 7.24 -10.17
N ALA A 15 -2.03 8.31 -10.58
CA ALA A 15 -2.19 9.50 -9.77
C ALA A 15 -2.87 9.21 -8.43
N LEU A 16 -3.89 8.33 -8.42
CA LEU A 16 -4.59 7.93 -7.20
C LEU A 16 -3.68 7.13 -6.27
N VAL A 17 -2.87 6.21 -6.79
CA VAL A 17 -1.88 5.47 -5.98
C VAL A 17 -0.85 6.43 -5.36
N VAL A 18 -0.31 7.36 -6.15
CA VAL A 18 0.67 8.35 -5.65
C VAL A 18 0.04 9.22 -4.55
N ALA A 19 -1.19 9.69 -4.76
CA ALA A 19 -1.90 10.51 -3.76
C ALA A 19 -2.18 9.75 -2.46
N ASN A 20 -2.44 8.44 -2.52
CA ASN A 20 -2.65 7.62 -1.31
C ASN A 20 -1.32 7.22 -0.63
N MET A 21 -0.21 7.14 -1.37
CA MET A 21 1.10 6.79 -0.80
C MET A 21 1.80 7.95 -0.09
N ILE A 22 1.67 9.18 -0.61
CA ILE A 22 2.30 10.36 -0.02
C ILE A 22 1.43 10.87 1.14
N GLY A 23 1.83 10.55 2.37
CA GLY A 23 1.15 10.99 3.60
C GLY A 23 2.07 11.75 4.56
N THR A 24 1.58 11.96 5.79
CA THR A 24 2.32 12.63 6.89
C THR A 24 3.56 11.86 7.33
N GLY A 25 3.65 10.57 7.04
CA GLY A 25 4.74 9.69 7.44
C GLY A 25 6.13 10.14 7.01
N VAL A 26 6.27 10.92 5.92
CA VAL A 26 7.56 11.53 5.53
C VAL A 26 8.06 12.49 6.60
N PHE A 27 7.17 13.30 7.18
CA PHE A 27 7.54 14.28 8.20
C PHE A 27 7.77 13.61 9.56
N THR A 28 6.94 12.63 9.92
CA THR A 28 7.07 11.91 11.19
C THR A 28 8.33 11.04 11.22
N SER A 29 8.59 10.26 10.15
CA SER A 29 9.76 9.37 10.08
C SER A 29 11.06 10.17 10.05
N LEU A 30 11.12 11.25 9.26
CA LEU A 30 12.28 12.15 9.26
C LEU A 30 12.49 12.81 10.62
N GLY A 31 11.41 13.18 11.31
CA GLY A 31 11.47 13.75 12.67
C GLY A 31 12.18 12.83 13.67
N PHE A 32 11.84 11.54 13.66
CA PHE A 32 12.54 10.55 14.50
C PHE A 32 13.97 10.27 14.02
N GLN A 33 14.18 10.14 12.70
CA GLN A 33 15.50 9.85 12.14
C GLN A 33 16.54 10.96 12.41
N LEU A 34 16.11 12.22 12.43
CA LEU A 34 16.98 13.37 12.72
C LEU A 34 17.37 13.47 14.20
N GLN A 35 16.58 12.87 15.11
CA GLN A 35 16.93 12.82 16.54
C GLN A 35 18.12 11.89 16.79
N ASP A 36 18.14 10.73 16.13
CA ASP A 36 19.17 9.70 16.36
C ASP A 36 20.35 9.77 15.37
N VAL A 37 20.13 10.26 14.14
CA VAL A 37 21.13 10.25 13.06
C VAL A 37 21.35 11.66 12.53
N GLN A 38 22.44 12.28 12.95
CA GLN A 38 22.84 13.64 12.54
C GLN A 38 23.52 13.68 11.15
N ASN A 39 23.70 12.53 10.48
CA ASN A 39 24.34 12.45 9.16
C ASN A 39 23.30 12.32 8.04
N SER A 40 23.16 13.38 7.23
CA SER A 40 22.22 13.47 6.12
C SER A 40 22.38 12.35 5.08
N TRP A 41 23.61 11.89 4.82
CA TRP A 41 23.87 10.83 3.84
C TRP A 41 23.32 9.47 4.28
N SER A 42 23.35 9.18 5.58
CA SER A 42 22.80 7.96 6.15
C SER A 42 21.27 7.92 6.03
N ILE A 43 20.60 9.05 6.27
CA ILE A 43 19.14 9.17 6.13
C ILE A 43 18.72 8.96 4.66
N LEU A 44 19.42 9.58 3.72
CA LEU A 44 19.17 9.40 2.28
C LEU A 44 19.38 7.94 1.85
N GLY A 45 20.43 7.29 2.33
CA GLY A 45 20.67 5.87 2.07
C GLY A 45 19.55 4.97 2.60
N LEU A 46 19.03 5.25 3.80
CA LEU A 46 17.94 4.50 4.39
C LEU A 46 16.62 4.68 3.62
N TRP A 47 16.35 5.90 3.16
CA TRP A 47 15.23 6.20 2.27
C TRP A 47 15.34 5.48 0.93
N LEU A 48 16.53 5.44 0.33
CA LEU A 48 16.76 4.74 -0.92
C LEU A 48 16.52 3.23 -0.76
N LEU A 49 17.07 2.62 0.31
CA LEU A 49 16.86 1.21 0.62
C LEU A 49 15.38 0.90 0.89
N GLY A 50 14.69 1.74 1.67
CA GLY A 50 13.25 1.62 1.93
C GLY A 50 12.43 1.72 0.63
N GLY A 51 12.79 2.64 -0.26
CA GLY A 51 12.16 2.79 -1.57
C GLY A 51 12.35 1.56 -2.47
N VAL A 52 13.56 0.97 -2.48
CA VAL A 52 13.84 -0.27 -3.23
C VAL A 52 13.02 -1.44 -2.68
N LEU A 53 12.96 -1.61 -1.36
CA LEU A 53 12.14 -2.65 -0.73
C LEU A 53 10.65 -2.46 -1.04
N ALA A 54 10.15 -1.23 -1.01
CA ALA A 54 8.78 -0.90 -1.38
C ALA A 54 8.48 -1.21 -2.86
N LEU A 55 9.41 -0.94 -3.77
CA LEU A 55 9.29 -1.28 -5.19
C LEU A 55 9.19 -2.80 -5.41
N ILE A 56 10.02 -3.59 -4.73
CA ILE A 56 9.96 -5.05 -4.81
C ILE A 56 8.59 -5.54 -4.32
N GLY A 57 8.12 -5.03 -3.18
CA GLY A 57 6.77 -5.34 -2.67
C GLY A 57 5.66 -4.97 -3.65
N ALA A 58 5.76 -3.80 -4.30
CA ALA A 58 4.80 -3.35 -5.31
C ALA A 58 4.75 -4.29 -6.52
N PHE A 59 5.90 -4.83 -6.97
CA PHE A 59 5.92 -5.83 -8.04
C PHE A 59 5.25 -7.15 -7.63
N CYS A 60 5.51 -7.65 -6.42
CA CYS A 60 4.83 -8.83 -5.91
C CYS A 60 3.30 -8.64 -5.87
N TYR A 61 2.83 -7.47 -5.42
CA TYR A 61 1.41 -7.12 -5.45
C TYR A 61 0.84 -6.97 -6.87
N ALA A 62 1.62 -6.41 -7.79
CA ALA A 62 1.22 -6.28 -9.20
C ALA A 62 1.03 -7.67 -9.85
N GLU A 63 1.89 -8.64 -9.54
CA GLU A 63 1.76 -10.01 -10.03
C GLU A 63 0.46 -10.65 -9.50
N MET A 64 0.21 -10.57 -8.20
CA MET A 64 -1.03 -11.10 -7.61
C MET A 64 -2.28 -10.39 -8.16
N GLY A 65 -2.25 -9.08 -8.33
CA GLY A 65 -3.34 -8.30 -8.92
C GLY A 65 -3.63 -8.65 -10.39
N SER A 66 -2.60 -9.08 -11.13
CA SER A 66 -2.77 -9.53 -12.52
C SER A 66 -3.42 -10.92 -12.60
N VAL A 67 -3.12 -11.80 -11.63
CA VAL A 67 -3.69 -13.16 -11.52
C VAL A 67 -5.14 -13.11 -11.02
N PHE A 68 -5.44 -12.29 -10.02
CA PHE A 68 -6.77 -12.20 -9.40
C PHE A 68 -7.51 -10.91 -9.79
N ARG A 69 -8.08 -10.90 -11.00
CA ARG A 69 -8.87 -9.77 -11.55
C ARG A 69 -10.29 -9.70 -11.00
N LYS A 70 -10.45 -9.69 -9.67
CA LYS A 70 -11.74 -9.51 -8.98
C LYS A 70 -11.64 -8.37 -7.97
N SER A 71 -12.71 -7.59 -7.84
CA SER A 71 -12.80 -6.51 -6.83
C SER A 71 -12.90 -7.10 -5.43
N GLY A 72 -11.88 -6.90 -4.61
CA GLY A 72 -11.85 -7.34 -3.21
C GLY A 72 -10.47 -7.35 -2.52
N GLY A 73 -9.39 -6.96 -3.21
CA GLY A 73 -8.09 -6.69 -2.59
C GLY A 73 -7.50 -7.87 -1.81
N GLU A 74 -6.93 -7.59 -0.65
CA GLU A 74 -6.29 -8.58 0.23
C GLU A 74 -7.24 -9.71 0.67
N TYR A 75 -8.53 -9.43 0.82
CA TYR A 75 -9.53 -10.46 1.13
C TYR A 75 -9.55 -11.56 0.06
N ILE A 76 -9.52 -11.18 -1.23
CA ILE A 76 -9.56 -12.14 -2.33
C ILE A 76 -8.24 -12.88 -2.49
N PHE A 77 -7.11 -12.21 -2.27
CA PHE A 77 -5.80 -12.86 -2.32
C PHE A 77 -5.70 -13.97 -1.26
N LEU A 78 -6.02 -13.67 0.00
CA LEU A 78 -5.92 -14.64 1.10
C LEU A 78 -7.01 -15.72 1.06
N SER A 79 -8.23 -15.35 0.66
CA SER A 79 -9.35 -16.30 0.52
C SER A 79 -9.10 -17.34 -0.57
N LYS A 80 -8.43 -16.96 -1.67
CA LYS A 80 -8.14 -17.87 -2.79
C LYS A 80 -6.85 -18.67 -2.63
N VAL A 81 -5.80 -18.10 -2.03
CA VAL A 81 -4.49 -18.76 -1.93
C VAL A 81 -4.43 -19.70 -0.72
N TYR A 82 -5.03 -19.32 0.41
CA TYR A 82 -4.89 -20.08 1.66
C TYR A 82 -6.20 -20.74 2.10
N HIS A 83 -7.17 -19.95 2.56
CA HIS A 83 -8.45 -20.48 3.05
C HIS A 83 -9.47 -19.35 3.22
N PRO A 84 -10.78 -19.57 2.99
CA PRO A 84 -11.81 -18.53 3.13
C PRO A 84 -11.87 -17.85 4.50
N VAL A 85 -11.48 -18.57 5.57
CA VAL A 85 -11.42 -18.03 6.95
C VAL A 85 -10.32 -16.96 7.08
N LEU A 86 -9.18 -17.14 6.41
CA LEU A 86 -8.08 -16.15 6.44
C LEU A 86 -8.44 -14.91 5.64
N GLY A 87 -9.21 -15.05 4.56
CA GLY A 87 -9.85 -13.92 3.90
C GLY A 87 -10.73 -13.12 4.86
N TYR A 88 -11.61 -13.78 5.60
CA TYR A 88 -12.49 -13.13 6.58
C TYR A 88 -11.72 -12.38 7.68
N LEU A 89 -10.67 -12.98 8.23
CA LEU A 89 -9.80 -12.34 9.21
C LEU A 89 -9.06 -11.13 8.61
N ALA A 90 -8.55 -11.24 7.39
CA ALA A 90 -7.94 -10.11 6.68
C ALA A 90 -8.94 -8.96 6.46
N GLY A 91 -10.20 -9.27 6.18
CA GLY A 91 -11.28 -8.28 6.12
C GLY A 91 -11.48 -7.54 7.44
N TRP A 92 -11.48 -8.25 8.57
CA TRP A 92 -11.56 -7.65 9.91
C TRP A 92 -10.34 -6.80 10.26
N ILE A 93 -9.14 -7.27 9.95
CA ILE A 93 -7.89 -6.51 10.17
C ILE A 93 -7.90 -5.24 9.31
N SER A 94 -8.28 -5.36 8.04
CA SER A 94 -8.35 -4.19 7.14
C SER A 94 -9.41 -3.18 7.60
N LEU A 95 -10.53 -3.63 8.18
CA LEU A 95 -11.56 -2.75 8.74
C LEU A 95 -11.09 -2.07 10.04
N THR A 96 -10.41 -2.80 10.90
CA THR A 96 -9.99 -2.29 12.23
C THR A 96 -8.70 -1.49 12.18
N VAL A 97 -7.70 -1.96 11.44
CA VAL A 97 -6.37 -1.33 11.31
C VAL A 97 -6.32 -0.36 10.14
N GLY A 98 -6.94 -0.69 9.00
CA GLY A 98 -6.92 0.16 7.81
C GLY A 98 -7.65 1.50 7.97
N PHE A 99 -8.72 1.54 8.78
CA PHE A 99 -9.41 2.78 9.14
C PHE A 99 -8.90 3.42 10.45
N ALA A 100 -8.13 2.69 11.29
CA ALA A 100 -7.50 3.27 12.47
C ALA A 100 -6.11 3.87 12.19
N ALA A 101 -5.39 3.38 11.19
CA ALA A 101 -4.08 3.92 10.79
C ALA A 101 -4.10 5.42 10.39
N PRO A 102 -5.15 5.98 9.78
CA PRO A 102 -5.26 7.42 9.53
C PRO A 102 -5.50 8.27 10.80
N VAL A 103 -5.72 7.65 11.97
CA VAL A 103 -6.06 8.33 13.23
C VAL A 103 -4.83 8.55 14.14
N ALA A 104 -3.69 7.91 13.84
CA ALA A 104 -2.45 8.03 14.62
C ALA A 104 -1.42 8.97 13.97
#